data_AF-A0A2D6KKV7-F1
#
_entry.id   AF-A0A2D6KKV7-F1
#
_cell.length_a   1.000
_cell.length_b   1.000
_cell.length_c   1.000
_cell.angle_alpha   90.00
_cell.angle_beta   90.00
_cell.angle_gamma   90.00
#
_symmetry.space_group_name_H-M   'P 1'
#
loop_
_entity.id
_entity.type
_entity.pdbx_description
1 polymer ?
#
loop_
_entity_poly.entity_id
_entity_poly.type
_entity_poly.pdbx_seq_one_letter_code
_entity_poly.pdbx_strand_id
1 'polypeptide(L)'
;MKITPGELYFVGEEDLIDGTLTPLVKIGLVRENEDRTSEERAREHQTGNPRHLRVLHVQPSPAVREIEKVLHAEFAPSRIGGEWFHLPGAELEMAIERATVYIEEAKESWPALQASEDLKAKTSNGQSLTPDAATLGLHRRLLDVRKQQDAAKKAQEEIKQALIEAMEEAAEGSPYIKIKAPSKKFNRAAFTTAHPELAERYTVEKHRFSRRFNTSGLRGHVSDIPRDNPKLSEHLATVHESLEAGDPASVLHLQYLELLALWGPLDWERDLLEAGLQAACQKYDEIADVCTWPSSSSTTSRLDTTALESEEAEIYKQFLSEEERGVREVVKDLGYRLPPG
;
A
#
# COMPACT_ATOMS: atom_id res chain seq x y z
N MET A 1 0.23 9.42 4.51
CA MET A 1 -1.21 9.11 4.36
C MET A 1 -1.96 10.18 3.58
N LYS A 2 -3.04 9.81 2.85
CA LYS A 2 -4.04 10.75 2.31
C LYS A 2 -5.34 10.59 3.09
N ILE A 3 -5.89 11.68 3.60
CA ILE A 3 -7.17 11.67 4.29
C ILE A 3 -8.28 11.60 3.25
N THR A 4 -9.13 10.58 3.32
CA THR A 4 -10.27 10.41 2.41
C THR A 4 -11.40 9.84 3.24
N PRO A 5 -12.38 10.68 3.63
CA PRO A 5 -13.55 10.23 4.35
C PRO A 5 -14.42 9.28 3.53
N GLY A 6 -15.15 8.42 4.23
CA GLY A 6 -16.12 7.51 3.64
C GLY A 6 -16.59 6.45 4.61
N GLU A 7 -17.10 5.35 4.09
CA GLU A 7 -17.65 4.23 4.84
C GLU A 7 -16.86 2.96 4.55
N LEU A 8 -16.42 2.27 5.60
CA LEU A 8 -15.91 0.91 5.51
C LEU A 8 -17.07 -0.05 5.74
N TYR A 9 -17.22 -1.06 4.90
CA TYR A 9 -18.27 -2.05 5.04
C TYR A 9 -17.75 -3.49 4.99
N PHE A 10 -18.49 -4.37 5.65
CA PHE A 10 -18.33 -5.82 5.63
C PHE A 10 -19.59 -6.42 5.03
N VAL A 11 -19.45 -7.14 3.92
CA VAL A 11 -20.56 -7.85 3.26
C VAL A 11 -20.33 -9.34 3.37
N GLY A 12 -21.30 -10.04 3.92
CA GLY A 12 -21.31 -11.50 4.03
C GLY A 12 -22.08 -12.15 2.89
N GLU A 13 -21.80 -13.42 2.70
CA GLU A 13 -22.53 -14.31 1.78
C GLU A 13 -23.39 -15.29 2.57
N GLU A 14 -24.68 -15.40 2.23
CA GLU A 14 -25.60 -16.40 2.77
C GLU A 14 -25.77 -17.59 1.81
N ASP A 15 -25.81 -18.80 2.37
CA ASP A 15 -26.16 -20.01 1.64
C ASP A 15 -27.64 -19.96 1.23
N LEU A 16 -27.92 -20.26 -0.03
CA LEU A 16 -29.28 -20.17 -0.60
C LEU A 16 -30.21 -21.28 -0.12
N ILE A 17 -29.68 -22.38 0.40
CA ILE A 17 -30.44 -23.56 0.80
C ILE A 17 -31.00 -23.37 2.21
N ASP A 18 -30.17 -22.91 3.16
CA ASP A 18 -30.54 -22.82 4.57
C ASP A 18 -30.50 -21.39 5.14
N GLY A 19 -30.05 -20.40 4.36
CA GLY A 19 -29.95 -18.99 4.78
C GLY A 19 -28.85 -18.73 5.79
N THR A 20 -27.95 -19.69 6.03
CA THR A 20 -26.85 -19.52 6.98
C THR A 20 -25.77 -18.62 6.40
N LEU A 21 -25.18 -17.79 7.26
CA LEU A 21 -24.05 -16.96 6.88
C LEU A 21 -22.82 -17.86 6.68
N THR A 22 -22.26 -17.83 5.48
CA THR A 22 -21.01 -18.53 5.18
C THR A 22 -19.81 -17.78 5.81
N PRO A 23 -18.65 -18.43 5.94
CA PRO A 23 -17.41 -17.75 6.36
C PRO A 23 -16.88 -16.71 5.37
N LEU A 24 -17.53 -16.48 4.22
CA LEU A 24 -17.04 -15.60 3.18
C LEU A 24 -17.49 -14.17 3.42
N VAL A 25 -16.51 -13.29 3.64
CA VAL A 25 -16.74 -11.88 3.92
C VAL A 25 -15.93 -11.01 2.99
N LYS A 26 -16.58 -10.03 2.39
CA LYS A 26 -15.96 -8.95 1.64
C LYS A 26 -15.70 -7.76 2.54
N ILE A 27 -14.47 -7.26 2.53
CA ILE A 27 -14.10 -5.99 3.18
C ILE A 27 -13.92 -4.95 2.08
N GLY A 28 -14.76 -3.91 2.07
CA GLY A 28 -14.74 -2.88 1.04
C GLY A 28 -15.02 -1.48 1.57
N LEU A 29 -14.90 -0.50 0.69
CA LEU A 29 -15.18 0.90 1.00
C LEU A 29 -16.16 1.57 0.04
N VAL A 30 -16.77 2.66 0.54
CA VAL A 30 -17.39 3.73 -0.26
C VAL A 30 -16.77 5.05 0.17
N ARG A 31 -16.45 5.93 -0.77
CA ARG A 31 -15.92 7.26 -0.45
C ARG A 31 -17.07 8.24 -0.29
N GLU A 32 -16.95 9.21 0.61
CA GLU A 32 -18.00 10.22 0.83
C GLU A 32 -18.30 11.05 -0.43
N ASN A 33 -17.33 11.21 -1.33
CA ASN A 33 -17.50 11.93 -2.59
C ASN A 33 -18.06 11.07 -3.73
N GLU A 34 -18.39 9.81 -3.47
CA GLU A 34 -19.19 8.99 -4.36
C GLU A 34 -20.65 9.22 -3.96
N ASP A 35 -21.52 9.61 -4.89
CA ASP A 35 -22.96 9.79 -4.65
C ASP A 35 -23.67 8.43 -4.42
N ARG A 36 -23.13 7.61 -3.53
CA ARG A 36 -23.52 6.23 -3.25
C ARG A 36 -23.33 5.90 -1.77
N THR A 37 -24.21 5.07 -1.21
CA THR A 37 -24.05 4.50 0.14
C THR A 37 -23.47 3.09 0.11
N SER A 38 -22.99 2.58 1.26
CA SER A 38 -22.56 1.19 1.40
C SER A 38 -23.65 0.17 1.02
N GLU A 39 -24.92 0.46 1.30
CA GLU A 39 -26.06 -0.38 0.92
C GLU A 39 -26.34 -0.35 -0.59
N GLU A 40 -26.16 0.81 -1.24
CA GLU A 40 -26.22 0.92 -2.70
C GLU A 40 -25.10 0.11 -3.34
N ARG A 41 -23.89 0.19 -2.79
CA ARG A 41 -22.75 -0.58 -3.26
C ARG A 41 -22.96 -2.09 -3.06
N ALA A 42 -23.54 -2.50 -1.93
CA ALA A 42 -23.91 -3.90 -1.69
C ALA A 42 -24.95 -4.40 -2.70
N ARG A 43 -25.95 -3.58 -3.05
CA ARG A 43 -26.95 -3.90 -4.11
C ARG A 43 -26.31 -4.02 -5.49
N GLU A 44 -25.34 -3.17 -5.82
CA GLU A 44 -24.55 -3.31 -7.05
C GLU A 44 -23.81 -4.66 -7.09
N HIS A 45 -23.16 -5.06 -6.00
CA HIS A 45 -22.49 -6.36 -5.90
C HIS A 45 -23.44 -7.56 -5.99
N GLN A 46 -24.69 -7.41 -5.53
CA GLN A 46 -25.73 -8.43 -5.67
C GLN A 46 -26.20 -8.60 -7.12
N THR A 47 -26.12 -7.56 -7.94
CA THR A 47 -26.63 -7.56 -9.31
C THR A 47 -25.82 -8.53 -10.18
N GLY A 48 -26.42 -9.69 -10.51
CA GLY A 48 -25.76 -10.76 -11.26
C GLY A 48 -24.98 -11.76 -10.40
N ASN A 49 -24.90 -11.58 -9.07
CA ASN A 49 -24.38 -12.59 -8.17
C ASN A 49 -25.49 -13.60 -7.84
N PRO A 50 -25.32 -14.89 -8.15
CA PRO A 50 -26.32 -15.90 -7.82
C PRO A 50 -26.45 -16.13 -6.31
N ARG A 51 -25.44 -15.77 -5.51
CA ARG A 51 -25.44 -15.90 -4.04
C ARG A 51 -26.04 -14.67 -3.38
N HIS A 52 -26.68 -14.85 -2.21
CA HIS A 52 -27.29 -13.75 -1.48
C HIS A 52 -26.23 -13.01 -0.65
N LEU A 53 -26.12 -11.69 -0.86
CA LEU A 53 -25.18 -10.83 -0.17
C LEU A 53 -25.90 -9.94 0.83
N ARG A 54 -25.37 -9.88 2.06
CA ARG A 54 -25.91 -9.05 3.14
C ARG A 54 -24.83 -8.18 3.73
N VAL A 55 -25.13 -6.89 3.92
CA VAL A 55 -24.27 -6.00 4.71
C VAL A 55 -24.31 -6.45 6.17
N LEU A 56 -23.16 -6.85 6.71
CA LEU A 56 -23.02 -7.27 8.10
C LEU A 56 -22.66 -6.10 9.00
N HIS A 57 -21.86 -5.17 8.49
CA HIS A 57 -21.34 -4.07 9.28
C HIS A 57 -20.93 -2.89 8.40
N VAL A 58 -21.11 -1.66 8.89
CA VAL A 58 -20.68 -0.41 8.25
C VAL A 58 -20.16 0.54 9.33
N GLN A 59 -19.02 1.17 9.09
CA GLN A 59 -18.48 2.22 9.96
C GLN A 59 -18.01 3.43 9.16
N PRO A 60 -18.35 4.66 9.58
CA PRO A 60 -17.77 5.87 9.01
C PRO A 60 -16.29 5.97 9.39
N SER A 61 -15.47 6.39 8.43
CA SER A 61 -14.02 6.45 8.55
C SER A 61 -13.45 7.74 7.98
N PRO A 62 -12.55 8.44 8.70
CA PRO A 62 -11.86 9.62 8.19
C PRO A 62 -10.82 9.32 7.10
N ALA A 63 -10.35 8.07 7.02
CA ALA A 63 -9.27 7.64 6.14
C ALA A 63 -9.58 6.27 5.50
N VAL A 64 -10.78 6.12 4.95
CA VAL A 64 -11.38 4.83 4.58
C VAL A 64 -10.50 3.99 3.66
N ARG A 65 -9.82 4.62 2.69
CA ARG A 65 -8.92 3.93 1.75
C ARG A 65 -7.70 3.32 2.43
N GLU A 66 -7.11 4.05 3.36
CA GLU A 66 -5.89 3.62 4.03
C GLU A 66 -6.22 2.56 5.08
N ILE A 67 -7.40 2.68 5.72
CA ILE A 67 -7.94 1.69 6.65
C ILE A 67 -8.31 0.37 5.93
N GLU A 68 -9.01 0.44 4.80
CA GLU A 68 -9.27 -0.74 3.96
C GLU A 68 -7.95 -1.41 3.57
N LYS A 69 -6.96 -0.64 3.10
CA LYS A 69 -5.65 -1.15 2.69
C LYS A 69 -4.91 -1.87 3.82
N VAL A 70 -4.90 -1.34 5.05
CA VAL A 70 -4.24 -2.01 6.18
C VAL A 70 -4.97 -3.28 6.59
N LEU A 71 -6.31 -3.29 6.63
CA LEU A 71 -7.09 -4.51 6.90
C LEU A 71 -6.85 -5.56 5.83
N HIS A 72 -6.81 -5.13 4.57
CA HIS A 72 -6.51 -5.98 3.44
C HIS A 72 -5.13 -6.65 3.56
N ALA A 73 -4.13 -5.94 4.06
CA ALA A 73 -2.81 -6.50 4.32
C ALA A 73 -2.84 -7.43 5.55
N GLU A 74 -3.39 -6.98 6.68
CA GLU A 74 -3.47 -7.70 7.95
C GLU A 74 -4.19 -9.05 7.83
N PHE A 75 -5.24 -9.11 7.00
CA PHE A 75 -6.00 -10.34 6.74
C PHE A 75 -5.60 -11.03 5.41
N ALA A 76 -4.45 -10.69 4.83
CA ALA A 76 -3.98 -11.32 3.58
C ALA A 76 -3.90 -12.85 3.63
N PRO A 77 -3.45 -13.50 4.73
CA PRO A 77 -3.47 -14.98 4.83
C PRO A 77 -4.88 -15.59 4.73
N SER A 78 -5.91 -14.87 5.18
CA SER A 78 -7.31 -15.32 5.13
C SER A 78 -8.00 -14.99 3.81
N ARG A 79 -7.33 -14.30 2.88
CA ARG A 79 -7.93 -13.83 1.63
C ARG A 79 -8.10 -14.95 0.63
N ILE A 80 -9.29 -15.10 0.05
CA ILE A 80 -9.57 -16.15 -0.95
C ILE A 80 -9.40 -15.63 -2.38
N GLY A 81 -9.75 -14.37 -2.62
CA GLY A 81 -9.72 -13.77 -3.94
C GLY A 81 -10.20 -12.32 -3.94
N GLY A 82 -9.47 -11.42 -4.60
CA GLY A 82 -9.82 -10.01 -4.68
C GLY A 82 -10.01 -9.39 -3.29
N GLU A 83 -11.24 -8.99 -2.98
CA GLU A 83 -11.64 -8.34 -1.71
C GLU A 83 -12.38 -9.30 -0.75
N TRP A 84 -12.39 -10.61 -1.04
CA TRP A 84 -13.08 -11.64 -0.25
C TRP A 84 -12.12 -12.43 0.63
N PHE A 85 -12.57 -12.68 1.85
CA PHE A 85 -11.81 -13.31 2.93
C PHE A 85 -12.61 -14.46 3.56
N HIS A 86 -11.90 -15.47 4.04
CA HIS A 86 -12.43 -16.52 4.89
C HIS A 86 -12.34 -16.09 6.37
N LEU A 87 -13.44 -15.56 6.89
CA LEU A 87 -13.56 -15.03 8.25
C LEU A 87 -14.77 -15.68 8.94
N PRO A 88 -14.63 -16.91 9.46
CA PRO A 88 -15.69 -17.53 10.25
C PRO A 88 -15.91 -16.75 11.55
N GLY A 89 -17.14 -16.73 12.07
CA GLY A 89 -17.53 -16.24 13.40
C GLY A 89 -16.58 -15.23 14.08
N ALA A 90 -15.64 -15.74 14.88
CA ALA A 90 -14.74 -14.92 15.71
C ALA A 90 -13.74 -14.08 14.89
N GLU A 91 -13.28 -14.59 13.76
CA GLU A 91 -12.35 -13.91 12.87
C GLU A 91 -13.00 -12.71 12.16
N LEU A 92 -14.31 -12.78 11.88
CA LEU A 92 -15.08 -11.63 11.41
C LEU A 92 -15.14 -10.54 12.48
N GLU A 93 -15.50 -10.90 13.71
CA GLU A 93 -15.56 -9.94 14.82
C GLU A 93 -14.18 -9.32 15.06
N MET A 94 -13.11 -10.11 15.01
CA MET A 94 -11.75 -9.61 15.11
C MET A 94 -11.43 -8.61 13.99
N ALA A 95 -11.84 -8.87 12.74
CA ALA A 95 -11.63 -7.94 11.63
C ALA A 95 -12.41 -6.62 11.82
N ILE A 96 -13.63 -6.68 12.33
CA ILE A 96 -14.44 -5.50 12.66
C ILE A 96 -13.80 -4.71 13.81
N GLU A 97 -13.32 -5.38 14.85
CA GLU A 97 -12.62 -4.74 15.98
C GLU A 97 -11.32 -4.07 15.51
N ARG A 98 -10.51 -4.72 14.67
CA ARG A 98 -9.30 -4.12 14.08
C ARG A 98 -9.65 -2.88 13.26
N ALA A 99 -10.74 -2.92 12.48
CA ALA A 99 -11.21 -1.76 11.73
C ALA A 99 -11.56 -0.59 12.66
N THR A 100 -12.27 -0.86 13.76
CA THR A 100 -12.61 0.16 14.77
C THR A 100 -11.35 0.76 15.39
N VAL A 101 -10.35 -0.05 15.74
CA VAL A 101 -9.08 0.46 16.27
C VAL A 101 -8.42 1.44 15.30
N TYR A 102 -8.28 1.08 14.03
CA TYR A 102 -7.67 1.99 13.04
C TYR A 102 -8.49 3.26 12.80
N ILE A 103 -9.82 3.16 12.84
CA ILE A 103 -10.71 4.32 12.75
C ILE A 103 -10.48 5.27 13.93
N GLU A 104 -10.39 4.75 15.15
CA GLU A 104 -10.14 5.58 16.34
C GLU A 104 -8.73 6.19 16.31
N GLU A 105 -7.68 5.42 15.97
CA GLU A 105 -6.32 5.96 15.79
C GLU A 105 -6.27 7.09 14.75
N ALA A 106 -7.01 6.95 13.65
CA ALA A 106 -7.11 7.98 12.63
C ALA A 106 -7.85 9.23 13.12
N LYS A 107 -8.89 9.07 13.96
CA LYS A 107 -9.61 10.19 14.59
C LYS A 107 -8.72 10.91 15.61
N GLU A 108 -8.01 10.18 16.46
CA GLU A 108 -7.06 10.74 17.41
C GLU A 108 -5.93 11.49 16.71
N SER A 109 -5.42 10.94 15.62
CA SER A 109 -4.36 11.54 14.80
C SER A 109 -4.87 12.60 13.82
N TRP A 110 -6.18 12.84 13.74
CA TRP A 110 -6.80 13.73 12.76
C TRP A 110 -6.16 15.13 12.70
N PRO A 111 -5.88 15.81 13.84
CA PRO A 111 -5.25 17.13 13.79
C PRO A 111 -3.88 17.12 13.12
N ALA A 112 -3.06 16.10 13.38
CA ALA A 112 -1.73 15.96 12.78
C ALA A 112 -1.82 15.63 11.28
N LEU A 113 -2.73 14.73 10.92
CA LEU A 113 -2.99 14.37 9.52
C LEU A 113 -3.45 15.59 8.72
N GLN A 114 -4.40 16.35 9.24
CA GLN A 114 -4.92 17.54 8.57
C GLN A 114 -3.83 18.61 8.44
N ALA A 115 -3.07 18.85 9.50
CA ALA A 115 -1.95 19.78 9.47
C ALA A 115 -0.90 19.38 8.42
N SER A 116 -0.56 18.10 8.33
CA SER A 116 0.34 17.57 7.30
C SER A 116 -0.18 17.88 5.89
N GLU A 117 -1.45 17.57 5.58
CA GLU A 117 -2.03 17.86 4.27
C GLU A 117 -2.02 19.35 3.94
N ASP A 118 -2.45 20.20 4.88
CA ASP A 118 -2.50 21.65 4.70
C ASP A 118 -1.11 22.27 4.47
N LEU A 119 -0.06 21.67 5.05
CA LEU A 119 1.32 22.12 4.95
C LEU A 119 2.00 21.67 3.65
N LYS A 120 1.50 20.65 2.95
CA LYS A 120 2.08 20.17 1.68
C LYS A 120 2.09 21.22 0.57
N ALA A 121 1.18 22.19 0.63
CA ALA A 121 1.05 23.28 -0.35
C ALA A 121 1.62 24.62 0.14
N LYS A 122 2.17 24.68 1.36
CA LYS A 122 2.68 25.92 1.96
C LYS A 122 4.19 26.01 1.86
N THR A 123 4.69 27.21 1.52
CA THR A 123 6.13 27.49 1.49
C THR A 123 6.70 27.44 2.91
N SER A 124 7.85 26.80 3.04
CA SER A 124 8.61 26.73 4.28
C SER A 124 9.48 27.98 4.45
N ASN A 125 9.92 28.27 5.67
CA ASN A 125 10.56 29.54 6.03
C ASN A 125 12.09 29.51 5.99
N GLY A 126 12.73 28.40 5.63
CA GLY A 126 14.19 28.27 5.62
C GLY A 126 14.83 28.10 7.02
N GLN A 127 14.03 27.99 8.09
CA GLN A 127 14.51 27.94 9.47
C GLN A 127 14.39 26.54 10.07
N SER A 128 15.13 26.32 11.16
CA SER A 128 15.20 25.07 11.91
C SER A 128 14.53 25.18 13.28
N LEU A 129 13.82 24.15 13.71
CA LEU A 129 13.29 24.01 15.07
C LEU A 129 14.22 23.16 15.94
N THR A 130 14.35 23.53 17.21
CA THR A 130 14.92 22.63 18.23
C THR A 130 13.87 21.58 18.62
N PRO A 131 14.21 20.28 18.63
CA PRO A 131 13.26 19.23 19.01
C PRO A 131 12.87 19.31 20.50
N ASP A 132 11.62 18.96 20.79
CA ASP A 132 11.13 18.74 22.16
C ASP A 132 11.02 17.24 22.48
N ALA A 133 10.66 16.91 23.72
CA ALA A 133 10.56 15.52 24.17
C ALA A 133 9.52 14.71 23.38
N ALA A 134 8.40 15.33 22.99
CA ALA A 134 7.34 14.67 22.22
C ALA A 134 7.84 14.32 20.81
N THR A 135 8.50 15.27 20.14
CA THR A 135 9.06 15.11 18.81
C THR A 135 10.18 14.06 18.78
N LEU A 136 11.05 14.04 19.80
CA LEU A 136 12.07 12.99 19.96
C LEU A 136 11.43 11.61 20.18
N GLY A 137 10.31 11.53 20.90
CA GLY A 137 9.55 10.30 21.08
C GLY A 137 8.99 9.76 19.76
N LEU A 138 8.32 10.62 18.98
CA LEU A 138 7.81 10.28 17.65
C LEU A 138 8.94 9.85 16.71
N HIS A 139 10.04 10.59 16.71
CA HIS A 139 11.22 10.29 15.90
C HIS A 139 11.79 8.92 16.21
N ARG A 140 12.05 8.62 17.48
CA ARG A 140 12.59 7.33 17.91
C ARG A 140 11.68 6.18 17.46
N ARG A 141 10.37 6.30 17.70
CA ARG A 141 9.41 5.26 17.30
C ARG A 141 9.36 5.09 15.78
N LEU A 142 9.43 6.18 15.02
CA LEU A 142 9.49 6.10 13.55
C LEU A 142 10.75 5.38 13.06
N LEU A 143 11.88 5.57 13.74
CA LEU A 143 13.11 4.85 13.41
C LEU A 143 12.99 3.35 13.71
N ASP A 144 12.35 2.97 14.83
CA ASP A 144 12.06 1.56 15.16
C ASP A 144 11.17 0.92 14.08
N VAL A 145 10.05 1.55 13.74
CA VAL A 145 9.11 1.07 12.72
C VAL A 145 9.80 0.93 11.36
N ARG A 146 10.65 1.88 10.97
CA ARG A 146 11.39 1.80 9.70
C ARG A 146 12.43 0.68 9.69
N LYS A 147 13.09 0.39 10.81
CA LYS A 147 13.99 -0.78 10.91
C LYS A 147 13.22 -2.09 10.77
N GLN A 148 12.04 -2.17 11.36
CA GLN A 148 11.14 -3.32 11.20
C GLN A 148 10.68 -3.47 9.75
N GLN A 149 10.34 -2.36 9.08
CA GLN A 149 10.04 -2.37 7.64
C GLN A 149 11.24 -2.78 6.79
N ASP A 150 12.46 -2.30 7.06
CA ASP A 150 13.64 -2.72 6.31
C ASP A 150 13.88 -4.24 6.43
N ALA A 151 13.73 -4.80 7.64
CA ALA A 151 13.86 -6.24 7.88
C ALA A 151 12.77 -7.05 7.16
N ALA A 152 11.50 -6.64 7.29
CA ALA A 152 10.37 -7.28 6.62
C ALA A 152 10.51 -7.21 5.09
N LYS A 153 10.92 -6.05 4.54
CA LYS A 153 11.12 -5.88 3.10
C LYS A 153 12.22 -6.78 2.56
N LYS A 154 13.32 -6.94 3.30
CA LYS A 154 14.40 -7.86 2.93
C LYS A 154 13.88 -9.29 2.82
N ALA A 155 13.18 -9.78 3.84
CA ALA A 155 12.57 -11.11 3.82
C ALA A 155 11.54 -11.28 2.69
N GLN A 156 10.73 -10.25 2.39
CA GLN A 156 9.80 -10.28 1.25
C GLN A 156 10.51 -10.47 -0.09
N GLU A 157 11.63 -9.79 -0.33
CA GLU A 157 12.38 -9.94 -1.58
C GLU A 157 13.08 -11.31 -1.66
N GLU A 158 13.56 -11.87 -0.54
CA GLU A 158 14.12 -13.22 -0.48
C GLU A 158 13.07 -14.29 -0.82
N ILE A 159 11.89 -14.23 -0.19
CA ILE A 159 10.77 -15.13 -0.51
C ILE A 159 10.35 -14.99 -1.98
N LYS A 160 10.22 -13.76 -2.46
CA LYS A 160 9.85 -13.50 -3.86
C LYS A 160 10.85 -14.11 -4.83
N GLN A 161 12.14 -14.00 -4.54
CA GLN A 161 13.18 -14.60 -5.36
C GLN A 161 13.05 -16.13 -5.39
N ALA A 162 12.89 -16.77 -4.23
CA ALA A 162 12.68 -18.21 -4.14
C ALA A 162 11.42 -18.69 -4.87
N LEU A 163 10.31 -17.95 -4.78
CA LEU A 163 9.07 -18.25 -5.52
C LEU A 163 9.24 -18.11 -7.04
N ILE A 164 10.06 -17.17 -7.50
CA ILE A 164 10.37 -17.00 -8.92
C ILE A 164 11.20 -18.17 -9.43
N GLU A 165 12.21 -18.59 -8.66
CA GLU A 165 13.06 -19.75 -9.00
C GLU A 165 12.22 -21.03 -9.06
N ALA A 166 11.39 -21.29 -8.05
CA ALA A 166 10.49 -22.44 -8.02
C ALA A 166 9.50 -22.46 -9.21
N MET A 167 9.06 -21.28 -9.70
CA MET A 167 8.23 -21.19 -10.90
C MET A 167 9.00 -21.56 -12.17
N GLU A 168 10.26 -21.15 -12.30
CA GLU A 168 11.07 -21.44 -13.49
C GLU A 168 11.37 -22.94 -13.65
N GLU A 169 11.40 -23.68 -12.55
CA GLU A 169 11.58 -25.13 -12.53
C GLU A 169 10.26 -25.91 -12.78
N ALA A 170 9.11 -25.27 -12.59
CA ALA A 170 7.80 -25.93 -12.69
C ALA A 170 7.35 -26.10 -14.16
N ALA A 171 6.94 -27.32 -14.52
CA ALA A 171 6.45 -27.66 -15.87
C ALA A 171 5.08 -27.02 -16.18
N GLU A 172 4.23 -26.87 -15.16
CA GLU A 172 2.99 -26.09 -15.18
C GLU A 172 3.24 -24.84 -14.34
N GLY A 173 2.95 -23.66 -14.89
CA GLY A 173 3.30 -22.37 -14.25
C GLY A 173 2.82 -22.24 -12.79
N SER A 174 3.40 -21.27 -12.06
CA SER A 174 3.09 -21.09 -10.64
C SER A 174 1.79 -20.31 -10.41
N PRO A 175 0.86 -20.79 -9.57
CA PRO A 175 -0.32 -20.00 -9.18
C PRO A 175 0.04 -18.83 -8.23
N TYR A 176 1.29 -18.78 -7.75
CA TYR A 176 1.77 -17.79 -6.79
C TYR A 176 2.49 -16.60 -7.44
N ILE A 177 2.81 -16.71 -8.73
CA ILE A 177 3.47 -15.65 -9.50
C ILE A 177 2.59 -15.26 -10.68
N LYS A 178 2.27 -13.96 -10.77
CA LYS A 178 1.62 -13.37 -11.93
C LYS A 178 2.66 -12.74 -12.84
N ILE A 179 2.64 -13.11 -14.12
CA ILE A 179 3.44 -12.47 -15.16
C ILE A 179 2.59 -11.37 -15.80
N LYS A 180 2.99 -10.11 -15.61
CA LYS A 180 2.41 -8.98 -16.32
C LYS A 180 3.11 -8.82 -17.66
N ALA A 181 2.33 -8.56 -18.71
CA ALA A 181 2.87 -8.24 -20.02
C ALA A 181 3.87 -7.05 -19.90
N PRO A 182 4.96 -7.05 -20.67
CA PRO A 182 5.90 -5.94 -20.67
C PRO A 182 5.16 -4.62 -20.92
N SER A 183 5.47 -3.60 -20.12
CA SER A 183 4.93 -2.27 -20.39
C SER A 183 5.63 -1.69 -21.61
N LYS A 184 4.86 -1.13 -22.56
CA LYS A 184 5.43 -0.33 -23.64
C LYS A 184 5.90 0.99 -23.04
N LYS A 185 7.19 1.27 -23.11
CA LYS A 185 7.78 2.53 -22.65
C LYS A 185 8.16 3.37 -23.85
N PHE A 186 7.63 4.59 -23.90
CA PHE A 186 8.00 5.56 -24.90
C PHE A 186 9.44 6.03 -24.70
N ASN A 187 10.29 5.82 -25.71
CA ASN A 187 11.69 6.21 -25.70
C ASN A 187 11.82 7.69 -26.08
N ARG A 188 11.74 8.55 -25.05
CA ARG A 188 11.85 10.01 -25.20
C ARG A 188 13.16 10.44 -25.84
N ALA A 189 14.27 9.82 -25.48
CA ALA A 189 15.59 10.19 -25.99
C ALA A 189 15.70 9.93 -27.50
N ALA A 190 15.25 8.76 -27.95
CA ALA A 190 15.22 8.42 -29.37
C ALA A 190 14.26 9.33 -30.14
N PHE A 191 13.06 9.61 -29.59
CA PHE A 191 12.10 10.52 -30.21
C PHE A 191 12.65 11.93 -30.36
N THR A 192 13.20 12.52 -29.29
CA THR A 192 13.75 13.89 -29.33
C THR A 192 14.93 14.00 -30.29
N THR A 193 15.70 12.92 -30.48
CA THR A 193 16.80 12.88 -31.46
C THR A 193 16.27 12.81 -32.90
N ALA A 194 15.24 12.00 -33.15
CA ALA A 194 14.68 11.78 -34.49
C ALA A 194 13.73 12.89 -34.95
N HIS A 195 13.02 13.53 -34.01
CA HIS A 195 12.01 14.56 -34.28
C HIS A 195 12.18 15.77 -33.35
N PRO A 196 13.27 16.55 -33.50
CA PRO A 196 13.56 17.68 -32.61
C PRO A 196 12.48 18.77 -32.65
N GLU A 197 11.92 19.08 -33.82
CA GLU A 197 10.87 20.10 -33.97
C GLU A 197 9.54 19.70 -33.30
N LEU A 198 9.13 18.43 -33.44
CA LEU A 198 7.96 17.91 -32.74
C LEU A 198 8.23 17.85 -31.23
N ALA A 199 9.44 17.46 -30.82
CA ALA A 199 9.80 17.46 -29.42
C ALA A 199 9.72 18.87 -28.81
N GLU A 200 10.15 19.91 -29.52
CA GLU A 200 9.99 21.29 -29.11
C GLU A 200 8.52 21.69 -29.00
N ARG A 201 7.71 21.40 -30.04
CA ARG A 201 6.27 21.70 -30.08
C ARG A 201 5.49 21.08 -28.92
N TYR A 202 5.82 19.85 -28.55
CA TYR A 202 5.14 19.11 -27.47
C TYR A 202 5.86 19.24 -26.11
N THR A 203 6.93 20.03 -26.02
CA THR A 203 7.56 20.32 -24.73
C THR A 203 6.74 21.37 -24.00
N VAL A 204 6.21 20.98 -22.85
CA VAL A 204 5.46 21.89 -21.98
C VAL A 204 6.27 22.21 -20.73
N GLU A 205 6.21 23.46 -20.30
CA GLU A 205 6.72 23.84 -18.99
C GLU A 205 5.74 23.37 -17.91
N LYS A 206 6.24 22.59 -16.95
CA LYS A 206 5.48 22.21 -15.77
C LYS A 206 6.12 22.82 -14.54
N HIS A 207 5.35 23.69 -13.89
CA HIS A 207 5.68 24.13 -12.54
C HIS A 207 5.34 23.03 -11.54
N ARG A 208 6.30 22.69 -10.70
CA ARG A 208 6.15 21.68 -9.66
C ARG A 208 6.51 22.28 -8.32
N PHE A 209 5.53 22.30 -7.42
CA PHE A 209 5.73 22.53 -5.99
C PHE A 209 5.85 21.19 -5.26
N SER A 210 6.81 21.06 -4.35
CA SER A 210 6.97 19.84 -3.56
C SER A 210 7.61 20.13 -2.21
N ARG A 211 7.08 19.49 -1.16
CA ARG A 211 7.78 19.31 0.12
C ARG A 211 8.15 17.84 0.28
N ARG A 212 9.45 17.54 0.35
CA ARG A 212 9.94 16.16 0.52
C ARG A 212 10.30 15.92 1.97
N PHE A 213 9.55 15.04 2.63
CA PHE A 213 9.84 14.66 4.01
C PHE A 213 10.98 13.65 4.03
N ASN A 214 12.02 13.93 4.83
CA ASN A 214 13.08 12.99 5.13
C ASN A 214 13.31 12.95 6.63
N THR A 215 13.81 11.82 7.11
CA THR A 215 14.02 11.56 8.55
C THR A 215 15.49 11.26 8.76
N SER A 216 16.07 11.86 9.79
CA SER A 216 17.48 11.73 10.12
C SER A 216 17.73 10.50 11.01
N GLY A 217 18.98 10.03 11.06
CA GLY A 217 19.42 9.03 12.05
C GLY A 217 19.17 7.55 11.73
N LEU A 218 18.41 7.20 10.68
CA LEU A 218 18.03 5.81 10.39
C LEU A 218 19.22 4.85 10.26
N ARG A 219 20.31 5.26 9.60
CA ARG A 219 21.48 4.38 9.40
C ARG A 219 22.12 3.96 10.73
N GLY A 220 22.23 4.87 11.69
CA GLY A 220 22.85 4.63 13.00
C GLY A 220 21.89 4.13 14.07
N HIS A 221 20.58 4.11 13.79
CA HIS A 221 19.57 3.64 14.73
C HIS A 221 19.70 2.13 14.97
N VAL A 222 19.69 1.74 16.25
CA VAL A 222 19.67 0.34 16.68
C VAL A 222 18.27 0.06 17.20
N SER A 223 17.59 -0.90 16.58
CA SER A 223 16.27 -1.38 17.00
C SER A 223 16.39 -2.81 17.50
N ASP A 224 15.66 -3.13 18.56
CA ASP A 224 15.61 -4.47 19.15
C ASP A 224 14.29 -5.12 18.74
N ILE A 225 14.22 -5.58 17.48
CA ILE A 225 12.99 -6.16 16.90
C ILE A 225 12.43 -7.30 17.78
N PRO A 226 13.23 -8.25 18.34
CA PRO A 226 12.71 -9.28 19.25
C PRO A 226 11.95 -8.71 20.45
N ARG A 227 12.41 -7.59 21.01
CA ARG A 227 11.75 -6.91 22.14
C ARG A 227 10.57 -6.06 21.69
N ASP A 228 10.75 -5.27 20.64
CA ASP A 228 9.81 -4.23 20.21
C ASP A 228 8.66 -4.79 19.36
N ASN A 229 8.90 -5.89 18.65
CA ASN A 229 7.94 -6.59 17.80
C ASN A 229 8.27 -8.10 17.74
N PRO A 230 8.01 -8.84 18.83
CA PRO A 230 8.34 -10.27 18.91
C PRO A 230 7.67 -11.11 17.82
N LYS A 231 6.43 -10.76 17.43
CA LYS A 231 5.71 -11.45 16.34
C LYS A 231 6.45 -11.35 15.01
N LEU A 232 6.94 -10.17 14.66
CA LEU A 232 7.76 -10.00 13.46
C LEU A 232 9.07 -10.76 13.58
N SER A 233 9.73 -10.71 14.74
CA SER A 233 10.99 -11.42 14.94
C SER A 233 10.83 -12.94 14.78
N GLU A 234 9.79 -13.51 15.36
CA GLU A 234 9.46 -14.93 15.23
C GLU A 234 9.16 -15.28 13.76
N HIS A 235 8.34 -14.49 13.09
CA HIS A 235 8.02 -14.72 11.68
C HIS A 235 9.25 -14.64 10.77
N LEU A 236 10.15 -13.69 11.01
CA LEU A 236 11.41 -13.59 10.26
C LEU A 236 12.31 -14.83 10.46
N ALA A 237 12.29 -15.43 11.65
CA ALA A 237 13.01 -16.68 11.91
C ALA A 237 12.37 -17.84 11.12
N THR A 238 11.04 -17.96 11.14
CA THR A 238 10.29 -18.96 10.34
C THR A 238 10.58 -18.83 8.86
N VAL A 239 10.58 -17.60 8.32
CA VAL A 239 10.92 -17.35 6.91
C VAL A 239 12.34 -17.82 6.59
N HIS A 240 13.30 -17.53 7.46
CA HIS A 240 14.68 -17.96 7.26
C HIS A 240 14.79 -19.50 7.25
N GLU A 241 14.13 -20.17 8.19
CA GLU A 241 14.09 -21.63 8.27
C GLU A 241 13.45 -22.25 7.02
N SER A 242 12.32 -21.71 6.55
CA SER A 242 11.66 -22.18 5.32
C SER A 242 12.52 -22.00 4.06
N LEU A 243 13.26 -20.89 3.96
CA LEU A 243 14.17 -20.65 2.85
C LEU A 243 15.37 -21.61 2.87
N GLU A 244 15.98 -21.83 4.04
CA GLU A 244 17.09 -22.77 4.21
C GLU A 244 16.67 -24.23 3.95
N ALA A 245 15.46 -24.60 4.37
CA ALA A 245 14.90 -25.93 4.13
C ALA A 245 14.52 -26.18 2.67
N GLY A 246 14.39 -25.13 1.85
CA GLY A 246 13.89 -25.22 0.48
C GLY A 246 12.41 -25.60 0.45
N ASP A 247 11.61 -25.00 1.31
CA ASP A 247 10.20 -25.34 1.45
C ASP A 247 9.41 -25.16 0.15
N PRO A 248 8.32 -25.93 -0.05
CA PRO A 248 7.49 -25.81 -1.25
C PRO A 248 6.96 -24.39 -1.47
N ALA A 249 6.73 -24.03 -2.73
CA ALA A 249 6.22 -22.70 -3.11
C ALA A 249 4.91 -22.31 -2.41
N SER A 250 4.06 -23.28 -2.05
CA SER A 250 2.84 -23.03 -1.26
C SER A 250 3.14 -22.52 0.15
N VAL A 251 4.18 -23.05 0.80
CA VAL A 251 4.60 -22.64 2.15
C VAL A 251 5.25 -21.27 2.06
N LEU A 252 6.19 -21.07 1.13
CA LEU A 252 6.83 -19.77 0.90
C LEU A 252 5.81 -18.68 0.56
N HIS A 253 4.76 -19.00 -0.20
CA HIS A 253 3.69 -18.07 -0.50
C HIS A 253 2.87 -17.68 0.73
N LEU A 254 2.53 -18.64 1.60
CA LEU A 254 1.86 -18.35 2.87
C LEU A 254 2.74 -17.45 3.76
N GLN A 255 4.03 -17.76 3.86
CA GLN A 255 5.00 -16.94 4.61
C GLN A 255 5.08 -15.50 4.09
N TYR A 256 4.96 -15.31 2.77
CA TYR A 256 4.88 -13.98 2.16
C TYR A 256 3.62 -13.22 2.59
N LEU A 257 2.46 -13.89 2.63
CA LEU A 257 1.19 -13.27 3.04
C LEU A 257 1.16 -12.95 4.53
N GLU A 258 1.71 -13.82 5.38
CA GLU A 258 1.86 -13.55 6.82
C GLU A 258 2.78 -12.35 7.06
N LEU A 259 3.84 -12.20 6.25
CA LEU A 259 4.70 -11.03 6.30
C LEU A 259 4.00 -9.75 5.80
N LEU A 260 3.08 -9.85 4.82
CA LEU A 260 2.19 -8.74 4.45
C LEU A 260 1.26 -8.36 5.61
N ALA A 261 0.76 -9.34 6.37
CA ALA A 261 -0.09 -9.09 7.52
C ALA A 261 0.62 -8.31 8.62
N LEU A 262 1.90 -8.58 8.82
CA LEU A 262 2.76 -7.83 9.74
C LEU A 262 3.19 -6.47 9.17
N TRP A 263 3.31 -6.35 7.85
CA TRP A 263 3.67 -5.09 7.19
C TRP A 263 2.59 -4.03 7.28
N GLY A 264 1.32 -4.40 7.07
CA GLY A 264 0.18 -3.48 7.05
C GLY A 264 0.16 -2.51 8.25
N PRO A 265 0.14 -3.03 9.49
CA PRO A 265 0.16 -2.22 10.70
C PRO A 265 1.41 -1.31 10.81
N LEU A 266 2.57 -1.77 10.35
CA LEU A 266 3.79 -0.95 10.33
C LEU A 266 3.70 0.20 9.32
N ASP A 267 3.08 -0.05 8.15
CA ASP A 267 2.83 0.98 7.13
C ASP A 267 1.90 2.06 7.67
N TRP A 268 0.84 1.64 8.37
CA TRP A 268 -0.11 2.52 9.04
C TRP A 268 0.54 3.37 10.14
N GLU A 269 1.26 2.72 11.07
CA GLU A 269 1.92 3.40 12.16
C GLU A 269 2.98 4.40 11.66
N ARG A 270 3.78 4.00 10.66
CA ARG A 270 4.73 4.92 10.00
C ARG A 270 4.02 6.17 9.52
N ASP A 271 2.90 6.00 8.81
CA ASP A 271 2.15 7.09 8.21
C ASP A 271 1.60 8.07 9.27
N LEU A 272 1.13 7.57 10.42
CA LEU A 272 0.69 8.40 11.54
C LEU A 272 1.87 9.15 12.19
N LEU A 273 3.00 8.48 12.42
CA LEU A 273 4.21 9.09 13.00
C LEU A 273 4.80 10.16 12.09
N GLU A 274 4.84 9.92 10.78
CA GLU A 274 5.28 10.91 9.80
C GLU A 274 4.36 12.13 9.78
N ALA A 275 3.04 11.92 9.82
CA ALA A 275 2.09 13.03 9.93
C ALA A 275 2.29 13.84 11.22
N GLY A 276 2.53 13.16 12.35
CA GLY A 276 2.89 13.80 13.62
C GLY A 276 4.13 14.69 13.52
N LEU A 277 5.22 14.17 12.95
CA LEU A 277 6.45 14.93 12.74
C LEU A 277 6.29 16.08 11.74
N GLN A 278 5.51 15.87 10.67
CA GLN A 278 5.19 16.90 9.68
C GLN A 278 4.38 18.05 10.31
N ALA A 279 3.39 17.71 11.13
CA ALA A 279 2.61 18.69 11.89
C ALA A 279 3.50 19.47 12.88
N ALA A 280 4.39 18.77 13.59
CA ALA A 280 5.36 19.39 14.51
C ALA A 280 6.36 20.31 13.77
N CYS A 281 6.75 19.95 12.54
CA CYS A 281 7.66 20.73 11.71
C CYS A 281 7.03 22.06 11.23
N GLN A 282 5.70 22.15 11.16
CA GLN A 282 4.96 23.36 10.78
C GLN A 282 5.50 24.00 9.47
N LYS A 283 5.81 25.30 9.51
CA LYS A 283 6.39 26.08 8.40
C LYS A 283 7.91 26.00 8.33
N TYR A 284 8.56 25.25 9.22
CA TYR A 284 10.01 25.15 9.26
C TYR A 284 10.52 24.17 8.21
N ASP A 285 11.78 24.35 7.80
CA ASP A 285 12.45 23.47 6.86
C ASP A 285 12.89 22.17 7.54
N GLU A 286 13.11 22.20 8.86
CA GLU A 286 13.55 21.05 9.63
C GLU A 286 13.23 21.17 11.12
N ILE A 287 13.29 20.01 11.78
CA ILE A 287 13.49 19.88 13.21
C ILE A 287 14.89 19.25 13.36
N ALA A 288 15.80 19.96 14.01
CA ALA A 288 17.22 19.59 14.11
C ALA A 288 17.39 18.13 14.56
N ASP A 289 18.23 17.39 13.84
CA ASP A 289 18.54 15.97 14.03
C ASP A 289 17.36 14.98 13.98
N VAL A 290 16.14 15.45 13.69
CA VAL A 290 14.92 14.63 13.62
C VAL A 290 14.45 14.45 12.18
N CYS A 291 14.07 15.53 11.50
CA CYS A 291 13.51 15.46 10.16
C CYS A 291 13.69 16.75 9.37
N THR A 292 13.70 16.62 8.04
CA THR A 292 13.69 17.75 7.11
C THR A 292 12.42 17.69 6.27
N TRP A 293 11.77 18.83 6.07
CA TRP A 293 10.63 18.97 5.17
C TRP A 293 10.63 20.32 4.40
N PRO A 294 11.73 20.66 3.70
CA PRO A 294 11.82 21.93 2.98
C PRO A 294 10.87 21.96 1.79
N SER A 295 10.33 23.14 1.50
CA SER A 295 9.59 23.40 0.27
C SER A 295 10.53 23.71 -0.89
N SER A 296 10.17 23.22 -2.07
CA SER A 296 10.90 23.47 -3.31
C SER A 296 9.92 23.75 -4.44
N SER A 297 10.24 24.75 -5.25
CA SER A 297 9.59 25.02 -6.52
C SER A 297 10.60 24.79 -7.63
N SER A 298 10.16 24.09 -8.68
CA SER A 298 10.97 23.86 -9.87
C SER A 298 10.10 24.03 -11.10
N THR A 299 10.68 24.61 -12.14
CA THR A 299 10.10 24.61 -13.49
C THR A 299 10.88 23.57 -14.28
N THR A 300 10.19 22.53 -14.74
CA THR A 300 10.81 21.50 -15.59
C THR A 300 10.11 21.51 -16.93
N SER A 301 10.89 21.62 -18.00
CA SER A 301 10.41 21.32 -19.34
C SER A 301 10.26 19.81 -19.47
N ARG A 302 9.08 19.35 -19.91
CA ARG A 302 8.80 17.93 -20.11
C ARG A 302 8.00 17.75 -21.39
N LEU A 303 8.43 16.81 -22.21
CA LEU A 303 7.65 16.35 -23.35
C LEU A 303 6.29 15.81 -22.88
N ASP A 304 5.21 16.42 -23.38
CA ASP A 304 3.85 15.96 -23.16
C ASP A 304 3.56 14.77 -24.06
N THR A 305 3.90 13.59 -23.55
CA THR A 305 3.70 12.34 -24.26
C THR A 305 2.23 11.99 -24.48
N THR A 306 1.31 12.55 -23.69
CA THR A 306 -0.13 12.30 -23.84
C THR A 306 -0.70 13.09 -25.00
N ALA A 307 -0.34 14.37 -25.12
CA ALA A 307 -0.70 15.17 -26.30
C ALA A 307 -0.07 14.59 -27.58
N LEU A 308 1.21 14.19 -27.51
CA LEU A 308 1.90 13.55 -28.64
C LEU A 308 1.24 12.24 -29.07
N GLU A 309 0.85 11.38 -28.13
CA GLU A 309 0.15 10.13 -28.43
C GLU A 309 -1.22 10.38 -29.08
N SER A 310 -1.94 11.41 -28.64
CA SER A 310 -3.26 11.75 -29.16
C SER A 310 -3.21 12.40 -30.55
N GLU A 311 -2.23 13.26 -30.81
CA GLU A 311 -2.17 14.08 -32.02
C GLU A 311 -1.25 13.48 -33.10
N GLU A 312 -0.21 12.75 -32.70
CA GLU A 312 0.82 12.18 -33.59
C GLU A 312 1.01 10.67 -33.33
N ALA A 313 -0.10 9.95 -33.23
CA ALA A 313 -0.16 8.55 -32.79
C ALA A 313 0.80 7.61 -33.55
N GLU A 314 0.93 7.78 -34.87
CA GLU A 314 1.78 6.90 -35.68
C GLU A 314 3.27 7.16 -35.51
N ILE A 315 3.67 8.41 -35.26
CA ILE A 315 5.05 8.72 -34.89
C ILE A 315 5.30 8.22 -33.47
N TYR A 316 4.37 8.46 -32.54
CA TYR A 316 4.49 8.01 -31.16
C TYR A 316 4.75 6.49 -31.04
N LYS A 317 3.99 5.67 -31.79
CA LYS A 317 4.12 4.21 -31.79
C LYS A 317 5.52 3.72 -32.23
N GLN A 318 6.20 4.43 -33.12
CA GLN A 318 7.54 4.05 -33.59
C GLN A 318 8.61 4.11 -32.50
N PHE A 319 8.36 4.88 -31.44
CA PHE A 319 9.29 5.03 -30.31
C PHE A 319 8.83 4.27 -29.07
N LEU A 320 7.82 3.41 -29.17
CA LEU A 320 7.50 2.48 -28.10
C LEU A 320 8.53 1.35 -28.08
N SER A 321 9.23 1.23 -26.96
CA SER A 321 10.07 0.09 -26.65
C SER A 321 9.30 -0.89 -25.76
N GLU A 322 9.39 -2.18 -26.07
CA GLU A 322 8.91 -3.25 -25.21
C GLU A 322 10.08 -3.74 -24.35
N GLU A 323 9.87 -3.85 -23.04
CA GLU A 323 10.85 -4.55 -22.19
C GLU A 323 10.86 -6.03 -22.57
N GLU A 324 12.05 -6.63 -22.65
CA GLU A 324 12.21 -8.02 -23.13
C GLU A 324 11.52 -9.06 -22.22
N ARG A 325 11.27 -8.72 -20.95
CA ARG A 325 10.62 -9.62 -19.99
C ARG A 325 9.49 -8.91 -19.26
N GLY A 326 8.38 -9.63 -19.10
CA GLY A 326 7.27 -9.20 -18.27
C GLY A 326 7.66 -9.08 -16.80
N VAL A 327 6.98 -8.20 -16.07
CA VAL A 327 7.21 -8.04 -14.62
C VAL A 327 6.56 -9.22 -13.90
N ARG A 328 7.35 -9.90 -13.05
CA ARG A 328 6.87 -10.97 -12.17
C ARG A 328 6.48 -10.40 -10.81
N GLU A 329 5.25 -10.66 -10.39
CA GLU A 329 4.70 -10.20 -9.11
C GLU A 329 4.15 -11.38 -8.33
N VAL A 330 4.44 -11.43 -7.02
CA VAL A 330 3.84 -12.41 -6.12
C VAL A 330 2.35 -12.08 -5.95
N VAL A 331 1.51 -13.09 -6.14
CA VAL A 331 0.05 -12.97 -5.98
C VAL A 331 -0.26 -12.65 -4.51
N LYS A 332 -1.04 -11.60 -4.25
CA LYS A 332 -1.38 -11.15 -2.89
C LYS A 332 -2.78 -11.54 -2.47
N ASP A 333 -3.58 -11.96 -3.43
CA ASP A 333 -5.01 -12.22 -3.30
C ASP A 333 -5.37 -13.70 -3.23
N LEU A 334 -4.41 -14.56 -2.90
CA LEU A 334 -4.57 -16.01 -2.86
C LEU A 334 -4.04 -16.62 -1.56
N GLY A 335 -4.58 -16.23 -0.41
CA GLY A 335 -4.18 -16.76 0.89
C GLY A 335 -4.86 -18.06 1.27
N TYR A 336 -6.14 -17.98 1.62
CA TYR A 336 -6.89 -19.15 2.05
C TYR A 336 -7.35 -19.96 0.84
N ARG A 337 -7.04 -21.26 0.85
CA ARG A 337 -7.60 -22.23 -0.08
C ARG A 337 -8.54 -23.14 0.66
N LEU A 338 -9.77 -23.28 0.14
CA LEU A 338 -10.66 -24.34 0.60
C LEU A 338 -9.95 -25.69 0.40
N PRO A 339 -10.02 -26.60 1.38
CA PRO A 339 -9.49 -27.94 1.19
C PRO A 339 -10.12 -28.59 -0.05
N PRO A 340 -9.38 -29.43 -0.79
CA PRO A 340 -9.95 -30.17 -1.91
C PRO A 340 -11.13 -31.02 -1.38
N GLY A 341 -12.29 -30.83 -1.99
CA GLY A 341 -13.53 -31.52 -1.66
C GLY A 341 -13.65 -32.93 -2.21
#